data_AF-A0A178ZSF7-F1
#
_entry.id   AF-A0A178ZSF7-F1
#
_cell.length_a   1.000
_cell.length_b   1.000
_cell.length_c   1.000
_cell.angle_alpha   90.00
_cell.angle_beta   90.00
_cell.angle_gamma   90.00
#
_symmetry.space_group_name_H-M   'P 1'
#
loop_
_entity.id
_entity.type
_entity.pdbx_description
1 polymer ?
#
loop_
_entity_poly.entity_id
_entity_poly.type
_entity_poly.pdbx_seq_one_letter_code
_entity_poly.pdbx_strand_id
1 'polypeptide(L)'
;MLPPPVPSSAETTWSGSSRKRKRSDVESAISSSTSSASQFTRRTKKRIAERNGGEQCWHCGARAPDIAPVVGRKDGSFGDYVASGLLTFDHLGDEQNGLPLCPSCHRAFDDLNNPGLIFIPIDLDYFIDFELKDYQSRIDIAQRHGDIPPRMVPTPQMYSEYLKRQNLLSSEAVGGLYWRYTLRDFFPVNADRSFIPGLGPFKEPGVWCGAPTAALRRVFHIFGNPTTEGIPEPQLEQLWQLRKLYARKVTSTELHESAGTVRSAEQIDEMKNDSQTPSNTPVTTSSIHPVSRVSPRACEPRNHDRISKTTQARRKSATLRAPSSIQLLKYGRGASTESNIQRYVTMIMSSKATGQNEACEV
;
A
#
# COMPACT_ATOMS: atom_id res chain seq x y z
N MET A 1 -56.83 12.63 55.74
CA MET A 1 -56.62 11.79 54.55
C MET A 1 -55.22 11.20 54.63
N LEU A 2 -55.16 9.88 54.83
CA LEU A 2 -53.95 9.06 54.90
C LEU A 2 -54.19 7.85 53.98
N PRO A 3 -53.21 7.41 53.18
CA PRO A 3 -53.39 6.24 52.32
C PRO A 3 -53.28 4.92 53.12
N PRO A 4 -54.05 3.88 52.76
CA PRO A 4 -53.97 2.56 53.39
C PRO A 4 -52.84 1.68 52.79
N PRO A 5 -52.40 0.63 53.53
CA PRO A 5 -51.23 -0.20 53.20
C PRO A 5 -51.54 -1.38 52.28
N VAL A 6 -50.49 -1.82 51.57
CA VAL A 6 -50.42 -3.00 50.68
C VAL A 6 -50.32 -4.31 51.47
N PRO A 7 -51.02 -5.39 51.06
CA PRO A 7 -50.70 -6.75 51.51
C PRO A 7 -49.92 -7.58 50.47
N SER A 8 -49.10 -8.45 51.06
CA SER A 8 -48.12 -9.39 50.51
C SER A 8 -48.70 -10.44 49.56
N SER A 9 -47.95 -10.82 48.53
CA SER A 9 -48.27 -11.96 47.66
C SER A 9 -47.23 -13.06 47.83
N ALA A 10 -47.78 -14.25 48.08
CA ALA A 10 -47.10 -15.49 48.44
C ALA A 10 -46.39 -16.18 47.28
N GLU A 11 -45.46 -17.03 47.66
CA GLU A 11 -44.78 -18.02 46.84
C GLU A 11 -45.77 -19.05 46.26
N THR A 12 -45.52 -19.51 45.03
CA THR A 12 -46.05 -20.80 44.57
C THR A 12 -45.04 -21.46 43.63
N THR A 13 -44.40 -22.49 44.16
CA THR A 13 -43.62 -23.49 43.45
C THR A 13 -44.56 -24.40 42.66
N TRP A 14 -44.37 -24.55 41.35
CA TRP A 14 -44.96 -25.67 40.62
C TRP A 14 -44.00 -26.29 39.61
N SER A 15 -43.66 -27.54 39.89
CA SER A 15 -43.05 -28.51 39.00
C SER A 15 -44.04 -28.95 37.92
N GLY A 16 -43.60 -28.99 36.66
CA GLY A 16 -44.42 -29.46 35.55
C GLY A 16 -43.58 -29.98 34.38
N SER A 17 -43.37 -31.30 34.39
CA SER A 17 -42.79 -32.07 33.28
C SER A 17 -43.77 -32.14 32.09
N SER A 18 -43.33 -31.76 30.88
CA SER A 18 -43.89 -32.37 29.65
C SER A 18 -43.13 -32.06 28.36
N ARG A 19 -42.68 -33.17 27.75
CA ARG A 19 -42.87 -33.55 26.33
C ARG A 19 -42.18 -32.73 25.22
N LYS A 20 -41.13 -33.37 24.71
CA LYS A 20 -40.66 -33.37 23.31
C LYS A 20 -41.78 -33.06 22.30
N ARG A 21 -41.62 -31.96 21.56
CA ARG A 21 -42.12 -31.84 20.17
C ARG A 21 -40.96 -31.40 19.28
N LYS A 22 -40.62 -32.30 18.35
CA LYS A 22 -39.67 -32.10 17.26
C LYS A 22 -40.36 -31.23 16.21
N ARG A 23 -40.00 -29.95 16.13
CA ARG A 23 -40.45 -29.04 15.08
C ARG A 23 -39.28 -28.85 14.12
N SER A 24 -39.46 -29.32 12.89
CA SER A 24 -38.58 -29.05 11.76
C SER A 24 -38.76 -27.60 11.35
N ASP A 25 -37.81 -26.74 11.70
CA ASP A 25 -37.75 -25.39 11.16
C ASP A 25 -37.03 -25.39 9.81
N VAL A 26 -37.81 -24.96 8.83
CA VAL A 26 -37.42 -24.68 7.46
C VAL A 26 -36.55 -23.43 7.45
N GLU A 27 -35.39 -23.63 6.85
CA GLU A 27 -34.46 -22.68 6.25
C GLU A 27 -35.10 -21.37 5.78
N SER A 28 -34.80 -20.28 6.49
CA SER A 28 -34.85 -18.90 5.99
C SER A 28 -33.92 -18.02 6.81
N ALA A 29 -32.62 -18.29 6.68
CA ALA A 29 -31.57 -17.39 7.11
C ALA A 29 -31.21 -16.44 5.96
N ILE A 30 -32.14 -15.55 5.60
CA ILE A 30 -31.85 -14.39 4.75
C ILE A 30 -31.46 -13.24 5.68
N SER A 31 -30.14 -13.11 5.86
CA SER A 31 -29.38 -11.87 5.82
C SER A 31 -30.11 -10.56 6.19
N SER A 32 -29.94 -10.12 7.43
CA SER A 32 -29.98 -8.68 7.78
C SER A 32 -29.31 -8.42 9.13
N SER A 33 -27.99 -8.56 9.15
CA SER A 33 -27.13 -7.98 10.17
C SER A 33 -26.05 -7.18 9.46
N THR A 34 -26.37 -5.92 9.15
CA THR A 34 -25.44 -4.91 8.62
C THR A 34 -24.47 -4.42 9.69
N SER A 35 -23.86 -5.34 10.44
CA SER A 35 -22.65 -5.04 11.17
C SER A 35 -21.53 -4.96 10.13
N SER A 36 -21.07 -3.74 9.81
CA SER A 36 -19.82 -3.53 9.07
C SER A 36 -18.70 -4.19 9.86
N ALA A 37 -18.48 -5.49 9.64
CA ALA A 37 -17.40 -6.23 10.24
C ALA A 37 -16.11 -5.59 9.76
N SER A 38 -15.40 -4.95 10.70
CA SER A 38 -14.07 -4.39 10.52
C SER A 38 -13.21 -5.39 9.75
N GLN A 39 -12.58 -4.94 8.66
CA GLN A 39 -11.71 -5.76 7.81
C GLN A 39 -10.56 -6.41 8.60
N PHE A 40 -10.10 -5.74 9.65
CA PHE A 40 -9.07 -6.24 10.56
C PHE A 40 -9.69 -6.69 11.88
N THR A 41 -9.26 -7.85 12.39
CA THR A 41 -9.57 -8.28 13.75
C THR A 41 -8.89 -7.36 14.77
N ARG A 42 -9.39 -7.30 16.01
CA ARG A 42 -8.75 -6.52 17.08
C ARG A 42 -7.28 -6.90 17.31
N ARG A 43 -6.97 -8.20 17.23
CA ARG A 43 -5.59 -8.72 17.37
C ARG A 43 -4.71 -8.25 16.20
N THR A 44 -5.24 -8.31 14.98
CA THR A 44 -4.55 -7.82 13.78
C THR A 44 -4.25 -6.32 13.88
N LYS A 45 -5.24 -5.50 14.27
CA LYS A 45 -5.05 -4.05 14.45
C LYS A 45 -3.93 -3.73 15.43
N LYS A 46 -3.87 -4.45 16.57
CA LYS A 46 -2.81 -4.27 17.57
C LYS A 46 -1.42 -4.58 16.99
N ARG A 47 -1.27 -5.69 16.26
CA ARG A 47 0.00 -6.07 15.61
C ARG A 47 0.45 -5.06 14.56
N ILE A 48 -0.49 -4.52 13.77
CA ILE A 48 -0.20 -3.49 12.77
C ILE A 48 0.30 -2.21 13.46
N ALA A 49 -0.35 -1.77 14.54
CA ALA A 49 0.08 -0.59 15.29
C ALA A 49 1.50 -0.80 15.87
N GLU A 50 1.75 -1.92 16.56
CA GLU A 50 3.05 -2.22 17.17
C GLU A 50 4.21 -2.20 16.16
N ARG A 51 3.99 -2.72 14.94
CA ARG A 51 5.02 -2.76 13.88
C ARG A 51 5.28 -1.43 13.19
N ASN A 52 4.35 -0.47 13.28
CA ASN A 52 4.41 0.78 12.52
C ASN A 52 4.53 2.01 13.44
N GLY A 53 5.25 1.89 14.56
CA GLY A 53 5.52 3.01 15.47
C GLY A 53 4.46 3.24 16.56
N GLY A 54 3.56 2.27 16.77
CA GLY A 54 2.62 2.27 17.89
C GLY A 54 1.35 3.08 17.65
N GLU A 55 0.94 3.87 18.65
CA GLU A 55 -0.34 4.60 18.68
C GLU A 55 -0.27 5.99 18.03
N GLN A 56 0.58 6.14 17.01
CA GLN A 56 0.74 7.38 16.26
C GLN A 56 0.31 7.20 14.80
N CYS A 57 -0.24 8.26 14.22
CA CYS A 57 -0.54 8.33 12.81
C CYS A 57 0.77 8.27 12.02
N TRP A 58 0.89 7.29 11.15
CA TRP A 58 2.06 7.08 10.32
C TRP A 58 2.39 8.29 9.41
N HIS A 59 1.37 9.04 8.99
CA HIS A 59 1.54 10.20 8.10
C HIS A 59 1.86 11.50 8.84
N CYS A 60 1.21 11.80 9.96
CA CYS A 60 1.30 13.12 10.63
C CYS A 60 1.65 13.08 12.13
N GLY A 61 1.87 11.90 12.71
CA GLY A 61 2.25 11.74 14.11
C GLY A 61 1.11 11.94 15.14
N ALA A 62 -0.07 12.37 14.69
CA ALA A 62 -1.24 12.52 15.57
C ALA A 62 -1.60 11.22 16.30
N ARG A 63 -2.05 11.31 17.55
CA ARG A 63 -2.38 10.15 18.38
C ARG A 63 -3.69 9.46 17.96
N ALA A 64 -3.88 8.25 18.50
CA ALA A 64 -5.09 7.43 18.34
C ALA A 64 -5.43 7.11 16.86
N PRO A 65 -4.52 6.45 16.13
CA PRO A 65 -4.79 6.01 14.77
C PRO A 65 -5.85 4.90 14.73
N ASP A 66 -6.65 4.89 13.67
CA ASP A 66 -7.32 3.67 13.22
C ASP A 66 -6.47 3.01 12.12
N ILE A 67 -6.76 1.74 11.82
CA ILE A 67 -6.03 0.97 10.82
C ILE A 67 -6.73 1.07 9.47
N ALA A 68 -6.13 1.84 8.57
CA ALA A 68 -6.54 1.98 7.19
C ALA A 68 -6.10 0.78 6.36
N PRO A 69 -6.99 0.16 5.55
CA PRO A 69 -6.57 -0.83 4.56
C PRO A 69 -5.94 -0.14 3.36
N VAL A 70 -4.74 -0.54 2.96
CA VAL A 70 -4.04 0.00 1.78
C VAL A 70 -4.79 -0.38 0.51
N VAL A 71 -5.13 -1.66 0.38
CA VAL A 71 -6.12 -2.18 -0.57
C VAL A 71 -7.45 -2.30 0.15
N GLY A 72 -8.37 -1.40 -0.19
CA GLY A 72 -9.68 -1.31 0.45
C GLY A 72 -10.67 -2.35 -0.09
N ARG A 73 -11.70 -2.71 0.70
CA ARG A 73 -12.75 -3.64 0.27
C ARG A 73 -13.50 -3.22 -1.01
N LYS A 74 -13.55 -1.91 -1.29
CA LYS A 74 -14.18 -1.36 -2.50
C LYS A 74 -13.30 -1.51 -3.75
N ASP A 75 -12.05 -1.91 -3.60
CA ASP A 75 -11.17 -2.21 -4.71
C ASP A 75 -11.53 -3.58 -5.29
N GLY A 76 -12.30 -3.57 -6.38
CA GLY A 76 -12.71 -4.78 -7.09
C GLY A 76 -11.56 -5.55 -7.75
N SER A 77 -10.38 -4.95 -7.87
CA SER A 77 -9.22 -5.58 -8.52
C SER A 77 -8.38 -6.46 -7.58
N PHE A 78 -8.72 -6.55 -6.30
CA PHE A 78 -7.95 -7.33 -5.32
C PHE A 78 -7.73 -8.78 -5.78
N GLY A 79 -8.80 -9.46 -6.24
CA GLY A 79 -8.73 -10.84 -6.74
C GLY A 79 -7.79 -10.99 -7.94
N ASP A 80 -7.83 -10.04 -8.88
CA ASP A 80 -6.97 -10.05 -10.07
C ASP A 80 -5.49 -9.85 -9.71
N TYR A 81 -5.21 -9.00 -8.72
CA TYR A 81 -3.85 -8.76 -8.23
C TYR A 81 -3.28 -9.98 -7.49
N VAL A 82 -4.10 -10.67 -6.70
CA VAL A 82 -3.71 -11.94 -6.07
C VAL A 82 -3.47 -13.01 -7.15
N ALA A 83 -4.40 -13.16 -8.10
CA ALA A 83 -4.30 -14.15 -9.17
C ALA A 83 -3.10 -13.92 -10.11
N SER A 84 -2.68 -12.66 -10.29
CA SER A 84 -1.50 -12.29 -11.07
C SER A 84 -0.18 -12.33 -10.29
N GLY A 85 -0.20 -12.73 -9.01
CA GLY A 85 1.00 -12.79 -8.16
C GLY A 85 1.57 -11.41 -7.80
N LEU A 86 0.77 -10.34 -7.91
CA LEU A 86 1.21 -8.97 -7.62
C LEU A 86 1.08 -8.59 -6.13
N LEU A 87 0.43 -9.42 -5.32
CA LEU A 87 0.31 -9.21 -3.87
C LEU A 87 0.92 -10.37 -3.10
N THR A 88 1.54 -10.05 -1.97
CA THR A 88 2.18 -11.02 -1.06
C THR A 88 1.24 -11.53 0.03
N PHE A 89 -0.05 -11.20 -0.05
CA PHE A 89 -1.10 -11.64 0.85
C PHE A 89 -2.37 -11.94 0.06
N ASP A 90 -3.18 -12.88 0.56
CA ASP A 90 -4.32 -13.47 -0.13
C ASP A 90 -5.69 -13.03 0.43
N HIS A 91 -5.69 -12.25 1.52
CA HIS A 91 -6.90 -11.74 2.14
C HIS A 91 -6.77 -10.29 2.61
N LEU A 92 -7.87 -9.55 2.47
CA LEU A 92 -7.95 -8.12 2.79
C LEU A 92 -7.62 -7.78 4.26
N GLY A 93 -7.81 -8.72 5.19
CA GLY A 93 -7.54 -8.55 6.62
C GLY A 93 -6.09 -8.80 7.05
N ASP A 94 -5.15 -8.99 6.11
CA ASP A 94 -3.75 -9.27 6.39
C ASP A 94 -3.02 -8.08 7.03
N GLU A 95 -2.05 -8.35 7.92
CA GLU A 95 -1.24 -7.31 8.56
C GLU A 95 -0.47 -6.44 7.56
N GLN A 96 -0.05 -7.03 6.44
CA GLN A 96 0.68 -6.34 5.39
C GLN A 96 -0.17 -5.34 4.62
N ASN A 97 -1.51 -5.39 4.79
CA ASN A 97 -2.45 -4.47 4.16
C ASN A 97 -2.86 -3.31 5.08
N GLY A 98 -2.28 -3.18 6.28
CA GLY A 98 -2.71 -2.20 7.27
C GLY A 98 -1.75 -1.01 7.44
N LEU A 99 -2.32 0.18 7.62
CA LEU A 99 -1.59 1.42 7.88
C LEU A 99 -2.24 2.23 9.01
N PRO A 100 -1.55 2.54 10.12
CA PRO A 100 -2.14 3.33 11.21
C PRO A 100 -2.24 4.81 10.81
N LEU A 101 -3.45 5.34 10.73
CA LEU A 101 -3.73 6.74 10.36
C LEU A 101 -4.72 7.39 11.34
N CYS A 102 -4.52 8.67 11.66
CA CYS A 102 -5.54 9.45 12.39
C CYS A 102 -6.79 9.65 11.51
N PRO A 103 -7.96 9.98 12.08
CA PRO A 103 -9.22 10.08 11.33
C PRO A 103 -9.17 10.98 10.09
N SER A 104 -8.44 12.11 10.14
CA SER A 104 -8.31 13.02 9.00
C SER A 104 -7.46 12.41 7.88
N CYS A 105 -6.31 11.84 8.22
CA CYS A 105 -5.43 11.18 7.24
C CYS A 105 -6.10 9.92 6.67
N HIS A 106 -6.83 9.16 7.49
CA HIS A 106 -7.58 7.98 7.07
C HIS A 106 -8.62 8.34 6.01
N ARG A 107 -9.41 9.40 6.23
CA ARG A 107 -10.39 9.88 5.25
C ARG A 107 -9.73 10.33 3.95
N ALA A 108 -8.63 11.08 4.05
CA ALA A 108 -7.88 11.54 2.88
C ALA A 108 -7.23 10.38 2.11
N PHE A 109 -6.84 9.32 2.83
CA PHE A 109 -6.28 8.12 2.24
C PHE A 109 -7.34 7.27 1.54
N ASP A 110 -8.52 7.08 2.15
CA ASP A 110 -9.56 6.15 1.70
C ASP A 110 -10.15 6.46 0.31
N ASP A 111 -10.14 7.72 -0.14
CA ASP A 111 -10.66 8.11 -1.46
C ASP A 111 -9.81 7.49 -2.58
N LEU A 112 -10.37 6.51 -3.29
CA LEU A 112 -9.69 5.80 -4.38
C LEU A 112 -9.58 6.64 -5.66
N ASN A 113 -10.59 7.49 -5.91
CA ASN A 113 -10.64 8.28 -7.14
C ASN A 113 -9.81 9.54 -6.99
N ASN A 114 -9.69 10.03 -5.76
CA ASN A 114 -9.10 11.32 -5.49
C ASN A 114 -8.40 11.41 -4.13
N PRO A 115 -7.39 10.56 -3.89
CA PRO A 115 -6.73 10.50 -2.60
C PRO A 115 -6.06 11.84 -2.26
N GLY A 116 -6.24 12.28 -1.02
CA GLY A 116 -5.45 13.37 -0.45
C GLY A 116 -4.09 12.90 0.07
N LEU A 117 -3.93 11.61 0.33
CA LEU A 117 -2.71 11.01 0.85
C LEU A 117 -2.33 9.77 0.02
N ILE A 118 -1.08 9.72 -0.44
CA ILE A 118 -0.45 8.52 -0.97
C ILE A 118 0.94 8.34 -0.38
N PHE A 119 1.55 7.19 -0.63
CA PHE A 119 2.96 6.98 -0.30
C PHE A 119 3.62 6.05 -1.33
N ILE A 120 4.90 6.29 -1.57
CA ILE A 120 5.68 5.66 -2.66
C ILE A 120 6.99 5.11 -2.06
N PRO A 121 7.43 3.88 -2.40
CA PRO A 121 8.75 3.41 -1.99
C PRO A 121 9.85 4.42 -2.36
N ILE A 122 10.85 4.61 -1.50
CA ILE A 122 11.90 5.60 -1.77
C ILE A 122 12.79 5.26 -2.98
N ASP A 123 12.89 3.97 -3.29
CA ASP A 123 13.73 3.45 -4.36
C ASP A 123 12.87 2.62 -5.31
N LEU A 124 12.45 3.23 -6.41
CA LEU A 124 11.63 2.59 -7.44
C LEU A 124 12.46 1.72 -8.39
N ASP A 125 13.75 2.02 -8.56
CA ASP A 125 14.64 1.27 -9.43
C ASP A 125 14.81 -0.17 -8.92
N TYR A 126 14.86 -0.36 -7.59
CA TYR A 126 14.81 -1.70 -7.00
C TYR A 126 13.62 -2.54 -7.51
N PHE A 127 12.42 -1.96 -7.59
CA PHE A 127 11.21 -2.67 -8.04
C PHE A 127 11.21 -2.91 -9.55
N ILE A 128 11.74 -1.97 -10.32
CA ILE A 128 11.91 -2.07 -11.77
C ILE A 128 12.88 -3.21 -12.10
N ASP A 129 14.06 -3.19 -11.49
CA ASP A 129 15.09 -4.22 -11.67
C ASP A 129 14.60 -5.59 -11.22
N PHE A 130 13.83 -5.65 -10.14
CA PHE A 130 13.24 -6.89 -9.67
C PHE A 130 12.29 -7.48 -10.70
N GLU A 131 11.35 -6.69 -11.23
CA GLU A 131 10.39 -7.17 -12.23
C GLU A 131 11.08 -7.57 -13.53
N LEU A 132 12.12 -6.85 -13.97
CA LEU A 132 12.90 -7.21 -15.16
C LEU A 132 13.59 -8.57 -14.99
N LYS A 133 14.22 -8.81 -13.83
CA LYS A 133 14.88 -10.09 -13.50
C LYS A 133 13.87 -11.23 -13.37
N ASP A 134 12.74 -10.99 -12.68
CA ASP A 134 11.65 -11.96 -12.55
C ASP A 134 11.11 -12.33 -13.94
N TYR A 135 10.83 -11.34 -14.79
CA TYR A 135 10.32 -11.56 -16.14
C TYR A 135 11.25 -12.47 -16.96
N GLN A 136 12.55 -12.17 -16.98
CA GLN A 136 13.53 -12.99 -17.71
C GLN A 136 13.60 -14.41 -17.13
N SER A 137 13.62 -14.54 -15.80
CA SER A 137 13.62 -15.85 -15.12
C SER A 137 12.40 -16.69 -15.50
N ARG A 138 11.21 -16.08 -15.58
CA ARG A 138 9.98 -16.78 -16.01
C ARG A 138 10.08 -17.27 -17.45
N ILE A 139 10.67 -16.48 -18.35
CA ILE A 139 10.93 -16.90 -19.74
C ILE A 139 11.90 -18.08 -19.77
N ASP A 140 13.03 -17.98 -19.07
CA ASP A 140 14.07 -19.02 -19.09
C ASP A 140 13.58 -20.35 -18.49
N ILE A 141 12.75 -20.30 -17.46
CA ILE A 141 12.13 -21.49 -16.86
C ILE A 141 11.07 -22.06 -17.80
N ALA A 142 10.23 -21.23 -18.40
CA ALA A 142 9.21 -21.67 -19.35
C ALA A 142 9.82 -22.36 -20.58
N GLN A 143 10.95 -21.86 -21.08
CA GLN A 143 11.67 -22.49 -22.21
C GLN A 143 12.25 -23.86 -21.83
N ARG A 144 12.72 -24.03 -20.59
CA ARG A 144 13.32 -25.29 -20.13
C ARG A 144 12.31 -26.34 -19.70
N HIS A 145 11.20 -25.92 -19.12
CA HIS A 145 10.25 -26.82 -18.45
C HIS A 145 8.87 -26.87 -19.12
N GLY A 146 8.58 -25.99 -20.08
CA GLY A 146 7.29 -25.91 -20.78
C GLY A 146 6.20 -25.15 -20.02
N ASP A 147 6.38 -24.89 -18.72
CA ASP A 147 5.42 -24.20 -17.87
C ASP A 147 5.92 -22.82 -17.45
N ILE A 148 5.04 -21.81 -17.50
CA ILE A 148 5.34 -20.46 -17.01
C ILE A 148 5.21 -20.45 -15.48
N PRO A 149 6.29 -20.25 -14.72
CA PRO A 149 6.20 -20.20 -13.27
C PRO A 149 5.43 -18.94 -12.81
N PRO A 150 4.87 -18.96 -11.59
CA PRO A 150 4.16 -17.81 -11.04
C PRO A 150 5.09 -16.60 -10.91
N ARG A 151 4.52 -15.40 -11.07
CA ARG A 151 5.23 -14.13 -10.86
C ARG A 151 5.70 -14.03 -9.41
N MET A 152 6.94 -13.60 -9.20
CA MET A 152 7.41 -13.15 -7.90
C MET A 152 7.39 -11.63 -7.80
N VAL A 153 7.15 -11.12 -6.60
CA VAL A 153 7.25 -9.68 -6.31
C VAL A 153 8.04 -9.45 -5.02
N PRO A 154 8.62 -8.25 -4.81
CA PRO A 154 9.34 -7.97 -3.59
C PRO A 154 8.44 -8.05 -2.34
N THR A 155 8.85 -8.88 -1.39
CA THR A 155 8.21 -8.94 -0.07
C THR A 155 8.66 -7.78 0.82
N PRO A 156 7.93 -7.47 1.90
CA PRO A 156 8.38 -6.47 2.88
C PRO A 156 9.78 -6.77 3.42
N GLN A 157 10.11 -8.04 3.62
CA GLN A 157 11.41 -8.50 4.12
C GLN A 157 12.51 -8.26 3.08
N MET A 158 12.28 -8.62 1.82
CA MET A 158 13.26 -8.43 0.74
C MET A 158 13.60 -6.96 0.53
N TYR A 159 12.58 -6.08 0.58
CA TYR A 159 12.80 -4.64 0.44
C TYR A 159 13.53 -4.06 1.67
N SER A 160 13.17 -4.48 2.88
CA SER A 160 13.88 -4.10 4.11
C SER A 160 15.37 -4.50 4.07
N GLU A 161 15.68 -5.73 3.66
CA GLU A 161 17.05 -6.22 3.53
C GLU A 161 17.83 -5.47 2.45
N TYR A 162 17.20 -5.15 1.32
CA TYR A 162 17.78 -4.29 0.30
C TYR A 162 18.19 -2.92 0.87
N LEU A 163 17.27 -2.24 1.57
CA LEU A 163 17.54 -0.91 2.13
C LEU A 163 18.65 -0.94 3.20
N LYS A 164 18.72 -2.01 4.00
CA LYS A 164 19.81 -2.21 4.96
C LYS A 164 21.16 -2.38 4.27
N ARG A 165 21.23 -3.17 3.18
CA ARG A 165 22.46 -3.33 2.39
C ARG A 165 22.91 -2.03 1.73
N GLN A 166 21.98 -1.17 1.35
CA GLN A 166 22.27 0.17 0.81
C GLN A 166 22.61 1.21 1.90
N ASN A 167 22.62 0.83 3.18
CA ASN A 167 22.79 1.75 4.33
C ASN A 167 21.73 2.87 4.38
N LEU A 168 20.55 2.66 3.79
CA LEU A 168 19.44 3.61 3.81
C LEU A 168 18.53 3.41 5.02
N LEU A 169 18.55 2.21 5.60
CA LEU A 169 17.71 1.81 6.73
C LEU A 169 18.57 1.23 7.85
N SER A 170 18.27 1.61 9.11
CA SER A 170 18.94 1.05 10.29
C SER A 170 18.83 -0.47 10.32
N SER A 171 19.88 -1.15 10.80
CA SER A 171 19.92 -2.61 10.93
C SER A 171 18.80 -3.14 11.84
N GLU A 172 18.37 -2.36 12.82
CA GLU A 172 17.31 -2.69 13.78
C GLU A 172 15.90 -2.39 13.25
N ALA A 173 15.77 -1.54 12.24
CA ALA A 173 14.47 -1.17 11.72
C ALA A 173 13.81 -2.33 10.95
N VAL A 174 12.48 -2.35 10.99
CA VAL A 174 11.66 -3.38 10.34
C VAL A 174 10.73 -2.69 9.35
N GLY A 175 10.71 -3.15 8.10
CA GLY A 175 9.86 -2.61 7.03
C GLY A 175 10.64 -1.87 5.95
N GLY A 176 9.92 -1.26 5.03
CA GLY A 176 10.48 -0.44 3.96
C GLY A 176 10.37 1.05 4.25
N LEU A 177 11.15 1.87 3.53
CA LEU A 177 11.03 3.33 3.54
C LEU A 177 10.15 3.83 2.40
N TYR A 178 9.30 4.80 2.72
CA TYR A 178 8.32 5.36 1.79
C TYR A 178 8.22 6.88 1.90
N TRP A 179 8.28 7.57 0.76
CA TRP A 179 7.91 8.97 0.65
C TRP A 179 6.42 9.14 0.92
N ARG A 180 6.06 10.17 1.69
CA ARG A 180 4.70 10.45 2.15
C ARG A 180 4.21 11.70 1.45
N TYR A 181 3.28 11.57 0.50
CA TYR A 181 2.78 12.69 -0.28
C TYR A 181 1.39 13.12 0.19
N THR A 182 1.26 14.41 0.46
CA THR A 182 0.00 15.10 0.69
C THR A 182 -0.39 15.79 -0.62
N LEU A 183 -1.40 15.25 -1.30
CA LEU A 183 -1.86 15.72 -2.60
C LEU A 183 -2.94 16.80 -2.49
N ARG A 184 -3.58 16.92 -1.32
CA ARG A 184 -4.71 17.83 -1.07
C ARG A 184 -4.64 18.41 0.33
N ASP A 185 -5.16 19.62 0.48
CA ASP A 185 -5.38 20.18 1.80
C ASP A 185 -6.59 19.49 2.47
N PHE A 186 -6.31 18.70 3.49
CA PHE A 186 -7.32 18.07 4.34
C PHE A 186 -7.07 18.34 5.82
N PHE A 187 -6.23 19.32 6.17
CA PHE A 187 -5.92 19.68 7.55
C PHE A 187 -6.80 20.86 8.00
N PRO A 188 -7.82 20.64 8.86
CA PRO A 188 -8.89 21.61 9.06
C PRO A 188 -8.54 22.85 9.90
N VAL A 189 -7.35 22.96 10.49
CA VAL A 189 -7.11 23.93 11.58
C VAL A 189 -6.17 25.08 11.20
N ASN A 190 -5.26 24.89 10.25
CA ASN A 190 -4.32 25.93 9.82
C ASN A 190 -4.19 25.90 8.29
N ALA A 191 -5.31 25.97 7.55
CA ALA A 191 -5.28 26.19 6.11
C ALA A 191 -4.71 27.60 5.84
N ASP A 192 -3.41 27.74 6.06
CA ASP A 192 -2.63 28.73 5.38
C ASP A 192 -2.93 28.51 3.89
N ARG A 193 -3.32 29.57 3.20
CA ARG A 193 -3.79 29.48 1.80
C ARG A 193 -2.66 29.09 0.84
N SER A 194 -1.48 28.80 1.38
CA SER A 194 -0.24 28.41 0.74
C SER A 194 -0.05 26.88 0.65
N PHE A 195 -1.09 26.06 0.85
CA PHE A 195 -0.95 24.61 0.66
C PHE A 195 -0.40 24.31 -0.74
N ILE A 196 0.76 23.66 -0.77
CA ILE A 196 1.41 23.17 -1.98
C ILE A 196 1.41 21.64 -1.90
N PRO A 197 0.76 20.94 -2.86
CA PRO A 197 0.86 19.50 -2.98
C PRO A 197 2.32 19.04 -2.98
N GLY A 198 2.64 17.96 -2.27
CA GLY A 198 4.00 17.43 -2.24
C GLY A 198 4.30 16.58 -1.03
N LEU A 199 5.57 16.56 -0.62
CA LEU A 199 5.99 15.87 0.61
C LEU A 199 5.20 16.43 1.80
N GLY A 200 4.60 15.53 2.56
CA GLY A 200 3.75 15.86 3.69
C GLY A 200 4.47 16.57 4.84
N PRO A 201 3.87 16.58 6.05
CA PRO A 201 4.40 17.34 7.18
C PRO A 201 5.78 16.84 7.62
N PHE A 202 6.06 15.55 7.43
CA PHE A 202 7.39 15.00 7.63
C PHE A 202 8.13 14.92 6.30
N LYS A 203 9.30 15.55 6.25
CA LYS A 203 10.15 15.56 5.06
C LYS A 203 10.96 14.28 4.93
N GLU A 204 11.18 13.52 6.01
CA GLU A 204 11.82 12.20 5.89
C GLU A 204 10.85 11.12 5.40
N PRO A 205 11.36 10.04 4.79
CA PRO A 205 10.56 8.84 4.53
C PRO A 205 10.01 8.20 5.82
N GLY A 206 8.81 7.62 5.74
CA GLY A 206 8.22 6.83 6.82
C GLY A 206 8.54 5.34 6.67
N VAL A 207 8.76 4.65 7.79
CA VAL A 207 8.94 3.19 7.81
C VAL A 207 7.59 2.50 7.84
N TRP A 208 7.30 1.60 6.88
CA TRP A 208 6.07 0.81 6.86
C TRP A 208 6.37 -0.68 6.63
N CYS A 209 5.74 -1.54 7.42
CA CYS A 209 5.97 -2.99 7.43
C CYS A 209 5.10 -3.79 6.45
N GLY A 210 4.27 -3.13 5.65
CA GLY A 210 3.35 -3.81 4.74
C GLY A 210 3.91 -4.11 3.36
N ALA A 211 3.06 -4.70 2.52
CA ALA A 211 3.43 -5.17 1.19
C ALA A 211 3.76 -3.99 0.26
N PRO A 212 5.00 -3.86 -0.24
CA PRO A 212 5.37 -2.74 -1.10
C PRO A 212 4.49 -2.63 -2.35
N THR A 213 4.09 -3.76 -2.93
CA THR A 213 3.22 -3.77 -4.12
C THR A 213 1.80 -3.31 -3.84
N ALA A 214 1.29 -3.42 -2.60
CA ALA A 214 0.03 -2.82 -2.21
C ALA A 214 0.12 -1.27 -2.18
N ALA A 215 1.25 -0.72 -1.76
CA ALA A 215 1.50 0.72 -1.87
C ALA A 215 1.54 1.16 -3.34
N LEU A 216 2.31 0.45 -4.17
CA LEU A 216 2.40 0.73 -5.62
C LEU A 216 1.03 0.64 -6.30
N ARG A 217 0.21 -0.37 -5.97
CA ARG A 217 -1.19 -0.49 -6.44
C ARG A 217 -1.99 0.77 -6.16
N ARG A 218 -1.86 1.33 -4.95
CA ARG A 218 -2.56 2.55 -4.55
C ARG A 218 -2.14 3.72 -5.44
N VAL A 219 -0.84 3.84 -5.69
CA VAL A 219 -0.28 4.88 -6.55
C VAL A 219 -0.70 4.71 -8.01
N PHE A 220 -0.82 3.49 -8.54
CA PHE A 220 -1.27 3.32 -9.93
C PHE A 220 -2.71 3.78 -10.20
N HIS A 221 -3.55 3.92 -9.16
CA HIS A 221 -4.89 4.50 -9.31
C HIS A 221 -4.87 6.00 -9.64
N ILE A 222 -3.88 6.74 -9.12
CA ILE A 222 -3.86 8.20 -9.29
C ILE A 222 -3.47 8.64 -10.70
N PHE A 223 -2.84 7.76 -11.49
CA PHE A 223 -2.43 8.06 -12.86
C PHE A 223 -3.58 8.40 -13.80
N GLY A 224 -4.82 8.03 -13.47
CA GLY A 224 -5.99 8.45 -14.25
C GLY A 224 -6.41 9.90 -14.01
N ASN A 225 -5.86 10.57 -13.00
CA ASN A 225 -6.28 11.90 -12.58
C ASN A 225 -5.29 12.97 -13.07
N PRO A 226 -5.66 13.80 -14.07
CA PRO A 226 -4.80 14.85 -14.60
C PRO A 226 -4.57 16.01 -13.63
N THR A 227 -5.30 16.08 -12.51
CA THR A 227 -5.13 17.13 -11.49
C THR A 227 -4.17 16.72 -10.37
N THR A 228 -3.43 15.62 -10.54
CA THR A 228 -2.51 15.15 -9.50
C THR A 228 -1.21 15.95 -9.58
N GLU A 229 -0.92 16.69 -8.52
CA GLU A 229 0.28 17.52 -8.39
C GLU A 229 1.13 17.07 -7.18
N GLY A 230 2.38 17.54 -7.11
CA GLY A 230 3.25 17.37 -5.95
C GLY A 230 4.17 16.14 -5.96
N ILE A 231 3.99 15.21 -6.90
CA ILE A 231 4.92 14.10 -7.12
C ILE A 231 5.97 14.54 -8.13
N PRO A 232 7.28 14.38 -7.87
CA PRO A 232 8.31 14.72 -8.83
C PRO A 232 8.19 13.93 -10.13
N GLU A 233 8.38 14.62 -11.27
CA GLU A 233 8.30 14.01 -12.61
C GLU A 233 9.17 12.74 -12.77
N PRO A 234 10.42 12.68 -12.29
CA PRO A 234 11.21 11.46 -12.41
C PRO A 234 10.58 10.25 -11.71
N GLN A 235 9.93 10.46 -10.55
CA GLN A 235 9.23 9.39 -9.85
C GLN A 235 7.97 8.96 -10.58
N LEU A 236 7.24 9.90 -11.19
CA LEU A 236 6.08 9.59 -12.03
C LEU A 236 6.48 8.69 -13.20
N GLU A 237 7.60 8.98 -13.86
CA GLU A 237 8.08 8.19 -14.98
C GLU A 237 8.52 6.78 -14.57
N GLN A 238 9.22 6.65 -13.44
CA GLN A 238 9.56 5.33 -12.87
C GLN A 238 8.30 4.53 -12.53
N LEU A 239 7.29 5.16 -11.94
CA LEU A 239 6.01 4.50 -11.64
C LEU A 239 5.27 4.08 -12.92
N TRP A 240 5.31 4.90 -13.99
CA TRP A 240 4.73 4.56 -15.28
C TRP A 240 5.46 3.39 -15.93
N GLN A 241 6.79 3.38 -15.88
CA GLN A 241 7.61 2.25 -16.32
C GLN A 241 7.24 0.99 -15.56
N LEU A 242 7.19 1.03 -14.23
CA LEU A 242 6.88 -0.12 -13.40
C LEU A 242 5.46 -0.65 -13.67
N ARG A 243 4.47 0.24 -13.86
CA ARG A 243 3.12 -0.14 -14.27
C ARG A 243 3.11 -0.87 -15.61
N LYS A 244 3.87 -0.38 -16.60
CA LYS A 244 4.02 -1.04 -17.90
C LYS A 244 4.63 -2.42 -17.74
N LEU A 245 5.66 -2.57 -16.90
CA LEU A 245 6.29 -3.86 -16.62
C LEU A 245 5.31 -4.86 -15.98
N TYR A 246 4.57 -4.44 -14.95
CA TYR A 246 3.57 -5.30 -14.31
C TYR A 246 2.44 -5.73 -15.24
N ALA A 247 2.12 -4.94 -16.26
CA ALA A 247 1.12 -5.30 -17.27
C ALA A 247 1.63 -6.34 -18.29
N ARG A 248 2.95 -6.59 -18.38
CA ARG A 248 3.51 -7.56 -19.33
C ARG A 248 3.11 -8.99 -18.98
N LYS A 249 2.80 -9.76 -20.01
CA LYS A 249 2.54 -11.19 -19.94
C LYS A 249 3.62 -11.90 -20.74
N VAL A 250 4.11 -13.02 -20.23
CA VAL A 250 4.95 -13.93 -21.01
C VAL A 250 4.04 -14.59 -22.04
N THR A 251 4.37 -14.43 -23.32
CA THR A 251 3.60 -14.98 -24.44
C THR A 251 4.31 -16.18 -25.05
N SER A 252 3.54 -17.11 -25.64
CA SER A 252 4.12 -18.29 -26.30
C SER A 252 5.04 -17.93 -27.46
N THR A 253 4.85 -16.77 -28.10
CA THR A 253 5.71 -16.28 -29.19
C THR A 253 7.14 -16.02 -28.71
N GLU A 254 7.31 -15.45 -27.51
CA GLU A 254 8.63 -15.21 -26.91
C GLU A 254 9.37 -16.52 -26.56
N LEU A 255 8.65 -17.63 -26.42
CA LEU A 255 9.25 -18.95 -26.18
C LEU A 255 9.86 -19.57 -27.45
N HIS A 256 9.36 -19.21 -28.63
CA HIS A 256 9.84 -19.76 -29.91
C HIS A 256 11.00 -18.96 -30.52
N GLU A 257 11.05 -17.64 -30.34
CA GLU A 257 12.09 -16.79 -30.93
C GLU A 257 13.49 -17.04 -30.33
N SER A 258 13.60 -17.42 -29.05
CA SER A 258 14.91 -17.74 -28.46
C SER A 258 15.48 -19.07 -28.97
N ALA A 259 14.62 -20.06 -29.25
CA ALA A 259 15.04 -21.38 -29.71
C ALA A 259 15.55 -21.38 -31.15
N GLY A 260 15.11 -20.43 -31.99
CA GLY A 260 15.49 -20.33 -33.39
C GLY A 260 16.90 -19.76 -33.65
N THR A 261 17.45 -18.99 -32.71
CA THR A 261 18.71 -18.26 -32.94
C THR A 261 19.95 -19.15 -32.76
N VAL A 262 19.85 -20.24 -32.00
CA VAL A 262 21.00 -21.14 -31.74
C VAL A 262 21.27 -22.12 -32.89
N ARG A 263 20.23 -22.53 -33.64
CA ARG A 263 20.41 -23.52 -34.73
C ARG A 263 21.10 -22.98 -35.99
N SER A 264 21.18 -21.67 -36.17
CA SER A 264 21.80 -21.09 -37.38
C SER A 264 23.32 -20.87 -37.25
N ALA A 265 23.88 -20.95 -36.05
CA ALA A 265 25.32 -20.78 -35.83
C ALA A 265 26.08 -22.11 -35.86
N GLU A 266 25.47 -23.22 -35.42
CA GLU A 266 26.15 -24.52 -35.40
C GLU A 266 26.18 -25.22 -36.78
N GLN A 267 25.34 -24.81 -37.74
CA GLN A 267 25.30 -25.43 -39.07
C GLN A 267 26.34 -24.86 -40.07
N ILE A 268 27.21 -23.91 -39.64
CA ILE A 268 28.28 -23.35 -40.49
C ILE A 268 29.68 -23.88 -40.10
N ASP A 269 29.86 -24.44 -38.90
CA ASP A 269 31.17 -25.00 -38.47
C ASP A 269 31.32 -26.52 -38.66
N GLU A 270 30.24 -27.23 -39.04
CA GLU A 270 30.26 -28.69 -39.23
C GLU A 270 30.73 -29.14 -40.63
N MET A 271 31.67 -28.41 -41.24
CA MET A 271 32.41 -28.87 -42.43
C MET A 271 33.94 -28.79 -42.30
N LYS A 272 34.49 -28.55 -41.10
CA LYS A 272 35.95 -28.44 -40.98
C LYS A 272 36.49 -28.83 -39.59
N ASN A 273 36.58 -30.13 -39.31
CA ASN A 273 37.79 -30.75 -38.74
C ASN A 273 37.54 -32.21 -38.32
N ASP A 274 37.91 -33.14 -39.20
CA ASP A 274 38.50 -34.41 -38.78
C ASP A 274 39.92 -34.12 -38.27
N SER A 275 40.21 -34.40 -37.00
CA SER A 275 41.43 -35.11 -36.55
C SER A 275 41.61 -35.11 -35.03
N GLN A 276 41.60 -36.33 -34.48
CA GLN A 276 42.49 -36.86 -33.42
C GLN A 276 42.33 -36.44 -31.94
N THR A 277 41.81 -37.39 -31.15
CA THR A 277 42.17 -37.75 -29.76
C THR A 277 43.63 -38.29 -29.67
N PRO A 278 44.32 -38.43 -28.49
CA PRO A 278 43.79 -38.93 -27.21
C PRO A 278 44.37 -38.40 -25.85
N SER A 279 43.60 -38.68 -24.79
CA SER A 279 43.92 -39.07 -23.39
C SER A 279 45.03 -38.39 -22.55
N ASN A 280 44.69 -37.99 -21.31
CA ASN A 280 45.14 -38.65 -20.05
C ASN A 280 44.64 -37.95 -18.76
N THR A 281 44.10 -38.75 -17.83
CA THR A 281 43.90 -38.55 -16.36
C THR A 281 45.28 -38.64 -15.62
N PRO A 282 45.46 -38.54 -14.26
CA PRO A 282 44.52 -38.52 -13.11
C PRO A 282 44.84 -37.61 -11.87
N VAL A 283 43.85 -37.52 -10.95
CA VAL A 283 43.89 -37.57 -9.46
C VAL A 283 44.89 -36.71 -8.66
N THR A 284 44.39 -35.94 -7.67
CA THR A 284 44.98 -35.86 -6.31
C THR A 284 43.94 -35.49 -5.24
N THR A 285 43.93 -36.32 -4.20
CA THR A 285 43.19 -36.30 -2.93
C THR A 285 43.78 -35.35 -1.88
N SER A 286 42.94 -34.87 -0.95
CA SER A 286 43.13 -34.84 0.53
C SER A 286 42.64 -33.53 1.16
N SER A 287 41.77 -33.58 2.16
CA SER A 287 42.18 -33.65 3.57
C SER A 287 41.05 -33.25 4.52
N ILE A 288 41.07 -33.93 5.66
CA ILE A 288 40.17 -33.94 6.81
C ILE A 288 40.51 -32.76 7.73
N HIS A 289 39.53 -32.17 8.44
CA HIS A 289 39.58 -32.01 9.91
C HIS A 289 38.24 -31.52 10.51
N PRO A 290 37.83 -32.03 11.68
CA PRO A 290 36.61 -31.65 12.40
C PRO A 290 36.91 -30.71 13.57
N VAL A 291 35.98 -29.80 13.92
CA VAL A 291 35.99 -29.14 15.24
C VAL A 291 34.57 -28.99 15.82
N SER A 292 34.50 -29.46 17.05
CA SER A 292 33.49 -29.47 18.11
C SER A 292 32.49 -28.33 18.28
N ARG A 293 31.26 -28.76 18.65
CA ARG A 293 30.41 -28.32 19.79
C ARG A 293 30.84 -27.03 20.51
N VAL A 294 29.88 -26.10 20.69
CA VAL A 294 29.42 -25.62 22.03
C VAL A 294 27.98 -25.09 21.90
N SER A 295 27.11 -25.58 22.79
CA SER A 295 25.77 -25.06 23.09
C SER A 295 25.85 -24.01 24.21
N PRO A 296 24.97 -23.01 24.26
CA PRO A 296 24.33 -22.78 25.55
C PRO A 296 22.87 -22.29 25.53
N ARG A 297 22.13 -22.89 26.47
CA ARG A 297 21.24 -22.31 27.48
C ARG A 297 19.99 -21.54 27.04
N ALA A 298 18.86 -22.23 27.28
CA ALA A 298 17.57 -21.65 27.56
C ALA A 298 17.57 -20.93 28.93
N CYS A 299 16.94 -19.75 28.98
CA CYS A 299 16.50 -19.10 30.21
C CYS A 299 14.98 -18.90 30.16
N GLU A 300 14.33 -19.26 31.26
CA GLU A 300 12.91 -19.16 31.54
C GLU A 300 12.40 -17.71 31.69
N PRO A 301 11.08 -17.49 31.57
CA PRO A 301 10.47 -16.17 31.70
C PRO A 301 9.97 -15.90 33.14
N ARG A 302 10.20 -14.67 33.61
CA ARG A 302 9.38 -14.04 34.66
C ARG A 302 8.83 -12.74 34.11
N ASN A 303 7.51 -12.58 34.15
CA ASN A 303 6.88 -11.27 34.21
C ASN A 303 5.56 -11.34 34.95
N HIS A 304 5.55 -10.74 36.13
CA HIS A 304 4.39 -10.08 36.69
C HIS A 304 4.15 -8.82 35.88
N ASP A 305 2.90 -8.49 35.51
CA ASP A 305 2.46 -7.13 35.75
C ASP A 305 0.94 -6.89 35.79
N ARG A 306 0.65 -5.90 36.62
CA ARG A 306 -0.62 -5.54 37.26
C ARG A 306 -1.26 -4.40 36.47
N ILE A 307 -2.46 -4.63 35.94
CA ILE A 307 -3.22 -3.64 35.18
C ILE A 307 -3.90 -2.65 36.14
N SER A 308 -3.65 -1.35 35.98
CA SER A 308 -4.52 -0.29 36.48
C SER A 308 -5.04 0.56 35.32
N LYS A 309 -6.36 0.64 35.20
CA LYS A 309 -7.09 1.43 34.22
C LYS A 309 -7.42 2.79 34.83
N THR A 310 -7.27 3.87 34.06
CA THR A 310 -7.93 5.14 34.37
C THR A 310 -8.49 5.75 33.10
N THR A 311 -9.80 5.87 33.08
CA THR A 311 -10.63 6.54 32.09
C THR A 311 -10.62 8.05 32.30
N GLN A 312 -10.45 8.85 31.24
CA GLN A 312 -10.81 10.26 31.29
C GLN A 312 -11.61 10.71 30.07
N ALA A 313 -12.52 11.63 30.39
CA ALA A 313 -13.74 11.95 29.69
C ALA A 313 -13.58 13.14 28.73
N ARG A 314 -14.43 13.08 27.70
CA ARG A 314 -14.62 13.97 26.56
C ARG A 314 -15.32 15.26 26.98
N ARG A 315 -14.77 16.43 26.63
CA ARG A 315 -15.49 17.73 26.63
C ARG A 315 -15.62 18.27 25.21
N LYS A 316 -16.84 18.72 24.91
CA LYS A 316 -17.29 19.34 23.66
C LYS A 316 -17.10 20.85 23.74
N SER A 317 -16.72 21.49 22.64
CA SER A 317 -16.73 22.95 22.50
C SER A 317 -17.51 23.39 21.26
N ALA A 318 -18.16 24.54 21.41
CA ALA A 318 -19.25 25.05 20.61
C ALA A 318 -18.81 25.99 19.47
N THR A 319 -19.74 26.12 18.52
CA THR A 319 -19.74 26.88 17.28
C THR A 319 -19.83 28.40 17.49
N LEU A 320 -19.08 29.20 16.73
CA LEU A 320 -19.34 30.64 16.54
C LEU A 320 -19.03 31.09 15.10
N ARG A 321 -19.80 32.09 14.66
CA ARG A 321 -20.13 32.48 13.28
C ARG A 321 -19.07 33.34 12.56
N ALA A 322 -19.15 33.32 11.23
CA ALA A 322 -18.42 34.11 10.22
C ALA A 322 -18.78 35.62 10.21
N PRO A 323 -18.01 36.42 9.44
CA PRO A 323 -18.64 37.07 8.28
C PRO A 323 -17.78 37.27 7.01
N SER A 324 -18.50 37.69 5.95
CA SER A 324 -18.14 38.34 4.67
C SER A 324 -17.57 37.52 3.49
N SER A 325 -18.47 37.40 2.51
CA SER A 325 -18.40 36.82 1.16
C SER A 325 -17.66 37.71 0.16
N ILE A 326 -16.75 37.13 -0.63
CA ILE A 326 -16.34 37.65 -1.93
C ILE A 326 -16.96 36.73 -3.00
N GLN A 327 -17.87 37.27 -3.81
CA GLN A 327 -18.53 36.56 -4.89
C GLN A 327 -17.53 36.25 -6.01
N LEU A 328 -17.20 34.96 -6.19
CA LEU A 328 -16.59 34.46 -7.42
C LEU A 328 -17.67 34.43 -8.51
N LEU A 329 -17.46 35.25 -9.55
CA LEU A 329 -18.22 35.24 -10.79
C LEU A 329 -18.29 33.82 -11.35
N LYS A 330 -19.50 33.27 -11.43
CA LYS A 330 -19.80 32.02 -12.13
C LYS A 330 -19.49 32.20 -13.62
N TYR A 331 -18.46 31.53 -14.12
CA TYR A 331 -18.21 31.40 -15.56
C TYR A 331 -19.29 30.50 -16.19
N GLY A 332 -20.07 31.06 -17.11
CA GLY A 332 -21.32 30.49 -17.59
C GLY A 332 -21.15 29.29 -18.54
N ARG A 333 -22.10 28.34 -18.43
CA ARG A 333 -22.42 27.40 -19.53
C ARG A 333 -22.83 28.22 -20.75
N GLY A 334 -22.13 28.06 -21.87
CA GLY A 334 -22.53 28.65 -23.15
C GLY A 334 -21.45 29.43 -23.91
N ALA A 335 -20.24 29.59 -23.37
CA ALA A 335 -19.13 30.15 -24.15
C ALA A 335 -18.64 29.13 -25.18
N SER A 336 -18.61 29.50 -26.46
CA SER A 336 -18.02 28.67 -27.51
C SER A 336 -16.51 28.54 -27.31
N THR A 337 -15.94 27.42 -27.77
CA THR A 337 -14.49 27.15 -27.73
C THR A 337 -13.68 28.32 -28.32
N GLU A 338 -14.19 28.94 -29.37
CA GLU A 338 -13.56 30.09 -30.04
C GLU A 338 -13.51 31.33 -29.14
N SER A 339 -14.56 31.61 -28.37
CA SER A 339 -14.59 32.74 -27.42
C SER A 339 -13.60 32.53 -26.26
N ASN A 340 -13.42 31.28 -25.82
CA ASN A 340 -12.43 30.93 -24.81
C ASN A 340 -10.99 31.05 -25.36
N ILE A 341 -10.75 30.66 -26.62
CA ILE A 341 -9.44 30.81 -27.28
C ILE A 341 -9.08 32.29 -27.43
N GLN A 342 -10.00 33.13 -27.92
CA GLN A 342 -9.73 34.57 -28.07
C GLN A 342 -9.38 35.21 -26.72
N ARG A 343 -10.09 34.88 -25.64
CA ARG A 343 -9.76 35.40 -24.30
C ARG A 343 -8.40 34.94 -23.80
N TYR A 344 -8.01 33.70 -24.08
CA TYR A 344 -6.70 33.19 -23.71
C TYR A 344 -5.58 33.91 -24.47
N VAL A 345 -5.78 34.16 -25.77
CA VAL A 345 -4.85 34.93 -26.60
C VAL A 345 -4.73 36.37 -26.11
N THR A 346 -5.84 37.04 -25.77
CA THR A 346 -5.79 38.40 -25.21
C THR A 346 -5.04 38.45 -23.88
N MET A 347 -5.23 37.46 -23.01
CA MET A 347 -4.55 37.39 -21.71
C MET A 347 -3.03 37.20 -21.84
N ILE A 348 -2.58 36.39 -22.82
CA ILE A 348 -1.15 36.19 -23.12
C ILE A 348 -0.52 37.44 -23.75
N MET A 349 -1.28 38.19 -24.56
CA MET A 349 -0.75 39.42 -25.18
C MET A 349 -0.66 40.56 -24.17
N SER A 350 -1.60 40.67 -23.23
CA SER A 350 -1.56 41.68 -22.17
C SER A 350 -0.43 41.45 -21.16
N SER A 351 -0.02 40.21 -20.89
CA SER A 351 1.09 39.93 -19.97
C SER A 351 2.48 40.26 -20.54
N LYS A 352 2.60 40.39 -21.87
CA LYS A 352 3.84 40.87 -22.50
C LYS A 352 4.01 42.39 -22.47
N ALA A 353 2.91 43.14 -22.36
CA ALA A 353 2.95 44.60 -22.35
C ALA A 353 3.45 45.19 -21.02
N THR A 354 3.31 44.46 -19.91
CA THR A 354 3.74 44.92 -18.57
C THR A 354 5.22 44.66 -18.26
N GLY A 355 5.96 43.95 -19.11
CA GLY A 355 7.36 43.57 -18.86
C GLY A 355 8.44 44.52 -19.38
N GLN A 356 8.09 45.68 -19.96
CA GLN A 356 9.07 46.59 -20.59
C GLN A 356 9.27 47.95 -19.89
N ASN A 357 8.63 48.21 -18.74
CA ASN A 357 8.70 49.52 -18.07
C ASN A 357 9.53 49.57 -16.77
N GLU A 358 10.30 48.53 -16.41
CA GLU A 358 11.18 48.55 -15.22
C GLU A 358 12.68 48.58 -15.57
N ALA A 359 13.07 49.44 -16.51
CA ALA A 359 14.49 49.70 -16.80
C ALA A 359 14.75 51.15 -17.21
N CYS A 360 14.48 52.11 -16.33
CA CYS A 360 15.14 53.42 -16.27
C CYS A 360 14.58 54.23 -15.10
N GLU A 361 15.22 54.17 -13.94
CA GLU A 361 15.35 55.32 -13.05
C GLU A 361 16.60 55.11 -12.18
N VAL A 362 17.50 56.08 -12.27
CA VAL A 362 18.81 56.21 -11.62
C VAL A 362 18.69 57.19 -10.48
#